data_AF-A0A077Z5P1-F1
#
_entry.id   AF-A0A077Z5P1-F1
#
_cell.length_a   1.000
_cell.length_b   1.000
_cell.length_c   1.000
_cell.angle_alpha   90.00
_cell.angle_beta   90.00
_cell.angle_gamma   90.00
#
_symmetry.space_group_name_H-M   'P 1'
#
loop_
_entity.id
_entity.type
_entity.pdbx_description
1 polymer ?
#
loop_
_entity_poly.entity_id
_entity_poly.type
_entity_poly.pdbx_seq_one_letter_code
_entity_poly.pdbx_strand_id
1 'polypeptide(L)'
;MLLFAGERLGGAQSVAVLKSYPYACDREGDLLYIKGITSDPCITCICKDGTAHCITKKCPSAQRCPVVVRNQSGSCCKECKNCVYLDVTYKSGEQWMSMQDSCRRLTCKAGVVTSARIQCVVPCPNAKRVVGLCCPVCPQGNFCFSSIFRFIQCAYKCINFSKYNNAQQIPQPIMLK
;
A
#
# COMPACT_ATOMS: atom_id res chain seq x y z
N MET A 1 -36.06 -12.35 14.37
CA MET A 1 -36.39 -12.81 15.73
C MET A 1 -35.82 -14.21 15.89
N LEU A 2 -34.89 -14.41 16.82
CA LEU A 2 -34.41 -15.74 17.19
C LEU A 2 -35.46 -16.33 18.15
N LEU A 3 -36.21 -17.34 17.70
CA LEU A 3 -37.09 -18.12 18.57
C LEU A 3 -36.31 -19.36 19.02
N PHE A 4 -35.99 -19.43 20.31
CA PHE A 4 -35.39 -20.61 20.91
C PHE A 4 -36.51 -21.52 21.42
N ALA A 5 -36.73 -22.66 20.77
CA ALA A 5 -37.49 -23.77 21.34
C ALA A 5 -36.47 -24.73 21.99
N GLY A 6 -36.40 -24.72 23.32
CA GLY A 6 -35.56 -25.65 24.08
C GLY A 6 -36.39 -26.87 24.50
N GLU A 7 -36.15 -28.02 23.87
CA GLU A 7 -36.62 -29.31 24.37
C GLU A 7 -35.57 -29.87 25.35
N ARG A 8 -35.99 -30.12 26.60
CA ARG A 8 -35.16 -30.82 27.60
C ARG A 8 -35.23 -32.32 27.34
N LEU A 9 -34.18 -32.89 26.76
CA LEU A 9 -33.90 -34.32 26.86
C LEU A 9 -32.67 -34.49 27.76
N GLY A 10 -32.83 -35.32 28.79
CA GLY A 10 -31.88 -35.47 29.87
C GLY A 10 -30.56 -36.13 29.46
N GLY A 11 -29.55 -35.91 30.30
CA GLY A 11 -28.58 -36.95 30.65
C GLY A 11 -27.61 -37.42 29.56
N ALA A 12 -27.06 -36.52 28.75
CA ALA A 12 -25.81 -36.71 28.02
C ALA A 12 -25.31 -35.31 27.66
N GLN A 13 -23.99 -35.05 27.67
CA GLN A 13 -23.39 -33.72 27.41
C GLN A 13 -24.21 -32.95 26.35
N SER A 14 -25.03 -31.99 26.80
CA SER A 14 -26.10 -31.45 25.95
C SER A 14 -25.49 -30.45 24.97
N VAL A 15 -25.13 -30.92 23.79
CA VAL A 15 -24.85 -30.03 22.66
C VAL A 15 -26.19 -29.42 22.26
N ALA A 16 -26.45 -28.20 22.70
CA ALA A 16 -27.60 -27.44 22.25
C ALA A 16 -27.41 -27.13 20.76
N VAL A 17 -28.16 -27.83 19.90
CA VAL A 17 -28.18 -27.54 18.46
C VAL A 17 -29.09 -26.34 18.24
N LEU A 18 -28.51 -25.24 17.77
CA LEU A 18 -29.26 -24.05 17.37
C LEU A 18 -29.92 -24.30 16.01
N LYS A 19 -31.25 -24.39 15.98
CA LYS A 19 -32.03 -24.38 14.73
C LYS A 19 -31.99 -22.96 14.15
N SER A 20 -31.55 -22.81 12.90
CA SER A 20 -31.56 -21.55 12.16
C SER A 20 -32.41 -21.69 10.89
N TYR A 21 -33.06 -20.60 10.49
CA TYR A 21 -33.84 -20.51 9.26
C TYR A 21 -33.20 -19.48 8.33
N PRO A 22 -33.20 -19.70 7.00
CA PRO A 22 -32.70 -18.72 6.05
C PRO A 22 -33.51 -17.43 6.14
N TYR A 23 -32.83 -16.29 6.03
CA TYR A 23 -33.50 -14.99 6.03
C TYR A 23 -34.18 -14.78 4.68
N ALA A 24 -35.51 -14.66 4.67
CA ALA A 24 -36.30 -14.47 3.46
C ALA A 24 -36.29 -13.01 2.98
N CYS A 25 -36.38 -12.80 1.67
CA CYS A 25 -36.44 -11.49 1.03
C CYS A 25 -37.25 -11.55 -0.26
N ASP A 26 -37.89 -10.45 -0.62
CA ASP A 26 -38.86 -10.45 -1.73
C ASP A 26 -38.29 -9.92 -3.06
N ARG A 27 -37.34 -8.98 -2.98
CA ARG A 27 -36.83 -8.26 -4.16
C ARG A 27 -35.45 -8.78 -4.54
N GLU A 28 -35.40 -9.52 -5.64
CA GLU A 28 -34.17 -10.07 -6.20
C GLU A 28 -33.14 -8.96 -6.47
N GLY A 29 -31.90 -9.16 -6.01
CA GLY A 29 -30.81 -8.20 -6.17
C GLY A 29 -30.71 -7.11 -5.10
N ASP A 30 -31.66 -7.01 -4.16
CA ASP A 30 -31.62 -6.01 -3.10
C ASP A 30 -30.48 -6.25 -2.10
N LEU A 31 -29.80 -5.18 -1.70
CA LEU A 31 -28.90 -5.21 -0.54
C LEU A 31 -29.71 -5.30 0.75
N LEU A 32 -29.48 -6.37 1.52
CA LEU A 32 -30.22 -6.64 2.74
C LEU A 32 -29.50 -6.08 3.96
N TYR A 33 -30.23 -5.38 4.84
CA TYR A 33 -29.72 -4.95 6.14
C TYR A 33 -30.23 -5.86 7.26
N ILE A 34 -29.42 -6.84 7.62
CA ILE A 34 -29.76 -7.84 8.64
C ILE A 34 -29.04 -7.47 9.94
N LYS A 35 -29.80 -6.99 10.93
CA LYS A 35 -29.28 -6.56 12.23
C LYS A 35 -28.44 -7.67 12.88
N GLY A 36 -27.18 -7.35 13.22
CA GLY A 36 -26.21 -8.28 13.81
C GLY A 36 -25.35 -9.05 12.80
N ILE A 37 -25.70 -9.03 11.51
CA ILE A 37 -24.91 -9.63 10.43
C ILE A 37 -24.25 -8.51 9.62
N THR A 38 -25.04 -7.66 8.97
CA THR A 38 -24.55 -6.56 8.13
C THR A 38 -24.13 -5.33 8.93
N SER A 39 -24.08 -5.45 10.26
CA SER A 39 -23.35 -4.52 11.13
C SER A 39 -21.83 -4.68 11.00
N ASP A 40 -21.36 -5.85 10.57
CA ASP A 40 -19.96 -6.03 10.17
C ASP A 40 -19.77 -5.48 8.74
N PRO A 41 -18.95 -4.44 8.53
CA PRO A 41 -18.67 -3.90 7.20
C PRO A 41 -18.01 -4.92 6.24
N CYS A 42 -17.53 -6.06 6.74
CA CYS A 42 -17.02 -7.15 5.93
C CYS A 42 -18.09 -8.08 5.37
N ILE A 43 -19.33 -8.00 5.83
CA ILE A 43 -20.41 -8.88 5.39
C ILE A 43 -21.40 -8.08 4.56
N THR A 44 -21.63 -8.53 3.33
CA THR A 44 -22.63 -7.95 2.43
C THR A 44 -23.62 -9.04 2.03
N CYS A 45 -24.90 -8.77 2.22
CA CYS A 45 -25.97 -9.70 1.88
C CYS A 45 -26.79 -9.15 0.71
N ILE A 46 -27.04 -10.00 -0.27
CA ILE A 46 -27.92 -9.71 -1.41
C ILE A 46 -29.09 -10.68 -1.40
N CYS A 47 -30.28 -10.21 -1.77
CA CYS A 47 -31.41 -11.09 -1.99
C CYS A 47 -31.19 -11.90 -3.26
N LYS A 48 -31.18 -13.22 -3.12
CA LYS A 48 -31.12 -14.13 -4.25
C LYS A 48 -32.00 -15.35 -4.03
N ASP A 49 -32.80 -15.70 -5.04
CA ASP A 49 -33.73 -16.83 -5.02
C ASP A 49 -34.68 -16.80 -3.79
N GLY A 50 -35.13 -15.60 -3.41
CA GLY A 50 -36.00 -15.37 -2.25
C GLY A 50 -35.34 -15.49 -0.87
N THR A 51 -34.01 -15.67 -0.82
CA THR A 51 -33.26 -15.80 0.43
C THR A 51 -32.02 -14.89 0.49
N ALA A 52 -31.53 -14.61 1.69
CA ALA A 52 -30.35 -13.78 1.87
C ALA A 52 -29.07 -14.57 1.54
N HIS A 53 -28.36 -14.15 0.50
CA HIS A 53 -27.03 -14.63 0.16
C HIS A 53 -25.97 -13.65 0.67
N CYS A 54 -25.33 -14.00 1.79
CA CYS A 54 -24.30 -13.18 2.43
C CYS A 54 -22.90 -13.61 2.03
N ILE A 55 -22.05 -12.65 1.66
CA ILE A 55 -20.64 -12.85 1.34
C ILE A 55 -19.79 -12.10 2.37
N THR A 56 -18.84 -12.82 2.97
CA THR A 56 -17.83 -12.24 3.86
C THR A 56 -16.57 -11.94 3.07
N LYS A 57 -16.19 -10.67 2.99
CA LYS A 57 -14.96 -10.23 2.33
C LYS A 57 -13.74 -10.68 3.14
N LYS A 58 -12.81 -11.39 2.49
CA LYS A 58 -11.52 -11.74 3.07
C LYS A 58 -10.55 -10.57 2.92
N CYS A 59 -9.88 -10.21 4.02
CA CYS A 59 -8.90 -9.14 4.03
C CYS A 59 -7.48 -9.66 3.75
N PRO A 60 -6.65 -8.89 3.02
CA PRO A 60 -5.25 -9.22 2.86
C PRO A 60 -4.53 -9.19 4.22
N SER A 61 -3.56 -10.09 4.39
CA SER A 61 -2.77 -10.17 5.61
C SER A 61 -1.84 -8.96 5.74
N ALA A 62 -1.94 -8.23 6.86
CA ALA A 62 -1.11 -7.07 7.16
C ALA A 62 0.21 -7.42 7.88
N GLN A 63 0.75 -8.64 7.67
CA GLN A 63 1.88 -9.20 8.44
C GLN A 63 3.17 -8.35 8.46
N ARG A 64 3.39 -7.46 7.49
CA ARG A 64 4.59 -6.58 7.43
C ARG A 64 4.30 -5.13 7.83
N CYS A 65 3.29 -4.93 8.66
CA CYS A 65 2.85 -3.62 9.09
C CYS A 65 3.02 -3.40 10.60
N PRO A 66 3.82 -2.41 11.03
CA PRO A 66 3.95 -2.09 12.46
C PRO A 66 2.65 -1.57 13.10
N VAL A 67 1.83 -0.83 12.35
CA VAL A 67 0.60 -0.21 12.85
C VAL A 67 -0.53 -0.41 11.85
N VAL A 68 -1.55 -1.17 12.27
CA VAL A 68 -2.70 -1.55 11.46
C VAL A 68 -3.96 -0.88 12.00
N VAL A 69 -4.66 -0.12 11.16
CA VAL A 69 -5.83 0.69 11.53
C VAL A 69 -6.94 0.58 10.47
N ARG A 70 -8.16 0.99 10.80
CA ARG A 70 -9.20 1.27 9.79
C ARG A 70 -8.99 2.70 9.29
N ASN A 71 -8.39 2.86 8.10
CA ASN A 71 -8.12 4.18 7.53
C ASN A 71 -9.41 4.97 7.22
N GLN A 72 -10.54 4.28 7.03
CA GLN A 72 -11.85 4.88 6.79
C GLN A 72 -12.90 4.28 7.72
N SER A 73 -13.77 5.13 8.27
CA SER A 73 -14.95 4.70 9.02
C SER A 73 -15.83 3.84 8.11
N GLY A 74 -16.19 2.63 8.58
CA GLY A 74 -16.97 1.67 7.78
C GLY A 74 -16.15 0.79 6.83
N SER A 75 -14.82 0.91 6.80
CA SER A 75 -13.99 -0.06 6.06
C SER A 75 -14.00 -1.44 6.72
N CYS A 76 -14.19 -2.48 5.91
CA CYS A 76 -14.06 -3.87 6.33
C CYS A 76 -12.64 -4.16 6.86
N CYS A 77 -11.64 -3.92 6.00
CA CYS A 77 -10.28 -4.34 6.25
C CYS A 77 -9.49 -3.28 7.01
N LYS A 78 -8.69 -3.75 7.96
CA LYS A 78 -7.63 -2.92 8.55
C LYS A 78 -6.42 -2.93 7.61
N GLU A 79 -5.81 -1.77 7.47
CA GLU A 79 -4.67 -1.54 6.58
C GLU A 79 -3.54 -0.87 7.36
N CYS A 80 -2.37 -0.75 6.75
CA CYS A 80 -1.32 0.08 7.35
C CYS A 80 -1.78 1.53 7.48
N LYS A 81 -1.52 2.13 8.64
CA LYS A 81 -1.84 3.53 8.89
C LYS A 81 -1.23 4.44 7.82
N ASN A 82 -2.08 5.25 7.18
CA ASN A 82 -1.66 6.27 6.23
C ASN A 82 -0.92 7.41 6.93
N CYS A 83 -0.13 8.17 6.19
CA CYS A 83 0.56 9.34 6.70
C CYS A 83 -0.16 10.61 6.23
N VAL A 84 -0.12 11.67 7.04
CA VAL A 84 -0.53 13.01 6.62
C VAL A 84 0.74 13.87 6.58
N TYR A 85 0.99 14.52 5.45
CA TYR A 85 2.13 15.41 5.27
C TYR A 85 1.70 16.63 4.47
N LEU A 86 1.82 17.83 5.08
CA LEU A 86 1.38 19.09 4.48
C LEU A 86 -0.08 19.01 3.99
N ASP A 87 -0.99 18.53 4.85
CA ASP A 87 -2.42 18.34 4.58
C ASP A 87 -2.77 17.35 3.45
N VAL A 88 -1.78 16.65 2.89
CA VAL A 88 -1.97 15.59 1.91
C VAL A 88 -1.85 14.23 2.59
N THR A 89 -2.80 13.33 2.31
CA THR A 89 -2.79 11.96 2.82
C THR A 89 -2.07 11.02 1.85
N TYR A 90 -1.03 10.35 2.33
CA TYR A 90 -0.23 9.37 1.58
C TYR A 90 -0.48 7.96 2.09
N LYS A 91 -0.58 6.99 1.17
CA LYS A 91 -0.77 5.59 1.53
C LYS A 91 0.51 5.03 2.15
N SER A 92 0.38 4.15 3.14
CA SER A 92 1.57 3.46 3.67
C SER A 92 2.23 2.60 2.59
N GLY A 93 3.52 2.84 2.35
CA GLY A 93 4.31 2.28 1.26
C GLY A 93 4.63 3.27 0.15
N GLU A 94 3.92 4.41 0.12
CA GLU A 94 4.12 5.45 -0.89
C GLU A 94 5.42 6.22 -0.68
N GLN A 95 6.06 6.60 -1.80
CA GLN A 95 7.28 7.39 -1.84
C GLN A 95 7.09 8.54 -2.81
N TRP A 96 7.57 9.73 -2.43
CA TRP A 96 7.48 10.92 -3.27
C TRP A 96 8.71 11.81 -3.08
N MET A 97 8.89 12.75 -4.01
CA MET A 97 9.94 13.76 -3.93
C MET A 97 9.40 15.02 -3.24
N SER A 98 10.23 15.68 -2.44
CA SER A 98 9.85 16.95 -1.83
C SER A 98 9.68 18.02 -2.91
N MET A 99 8.62 18.81 -2.81
CA MET A 99 8.39 19.98 -3.68
C MET A 99 9.40 21.09 -3.40
N GLN A 100 9.98 21.15 -2.20
CA GLN A 100 10.94 22.16 -1.78
C GLN A 100 12.39 21.75 -2.06
N ASP A 101 12.70 20.45 -2.07
CA ASP A 101 14.04 19.93 -2.30
C ASP A 101 13.99 18.71 -3.25
N SER A 102 14.40 18.92 -4.51
CA SER A 102 14.48 17.85 -5.52
C SER A 102 15.41 16.70 -5.12
N CYS A 103 16.29 16.87 -4.13
CA CYS A 103 17.16 15.83 -3.60
C CYS A 103 16.61 15.12 -2.36
N ARG A 104 15.38 15.41 -1.95
CA ARG A 104 14.77 14.80 -0.77
C ARG A 104 13.63 13.87 -1.18
N ARG A 105 13.78 12.59 -0.87
CA ARG A 105 12.73 11.57 -1.04
C ARG A 105 12.05 11.32 0.30
N LEU A 106 10.73 11.45 0.33
CA LEU A 106 9.92 11.09 1.48
C LEU A 106 9.31 9.71 1.27
N THR A 107 9.02 9.03 2.37
CA THR A 107 8.41 7.68 2.36
C THR A 107 7.45 7.57 3.52
N CYS A 108 6.20 7.20 3.23
CA CYS A 108 5.20 6.91 4.24
C CYS A 108 5.26 5.43 4.63
N LYS A 109 5.35 5.14 5.94
CA LYS A 109 5.19 3.79 6.46
C LYS A 109 4.47 3.83 7.80
N ALA A 110 3.30 3.20 7.85
CA ALA A 110 2.53 3.00 9.09
C ALA A 110 2.33 4.29 9.92
N GLY A 111 1.99 5.39 9.26
CA GLY A 111 1.75 6.71 9.87
C GLY A 111 3.01 7.54 10.13
N VAL A 112 4.18 7.03 9.78
CA VAL A 112 5.46 7.75 9.91
C VAL A 112 5.96 8.15 8.54
N VAL A 113 6.19 9.44 8.35
CA VAL A 113 6.90 9.97 7.18
C VAL A 113 8.38 9.98 7.48
N THR A 114 9.16 9.27 6.68
CA THR A 114 10.63 9.27 6.74
C THR A 114 11.19 10.03 5.55
N SER A 115 12.40 10.58 5.70
CA SER A 115 13.01 11.46 4.71
C SER A 115 14.44 11.01 4.42
N ALA A 116 14.72 10.63 3.19
CA ALA A 116 16.07 10.31 2.74
C ALA A 116 16.59 11.41 1.81
N ARG A 117 17.81 11.89 2.06
CA ARG A 117 18.53 12.73 1.11
C ARG A 117 19.23 11.85 0.09
N ILE A 118 19.03 12.16 -1.18
CA ILE A 118 19.70 11.49 -2.30
C ILE A 118 21.15 11.97 -2.35
N GLN A 119 22.07 11.02 -2.37
CA GLN A 119 23.49 11.26 -2.64
C GLN A 119 23.82 10.75 -4.04
N CYS A 120 24.39 11.64 -4.86
CA CYS A 120 24.71 11.35 -6.25
C CYS A 120 26.20 10.98 -6.37
N VAL A 121 26.49 9.82 -6.94
CA VAL A 121 27.85 9.45 -7.35
C VAL A 121 27.98 9.78 -8.84
N VAL A 122 28.92 10.66 -9.18
CA VAL A 122 29.02 11.23 -10.53
C VAL A 122 30.39 10.93 -11.12
N PRO A 123 30.52 9.88 -11.96
CA PRO A 123 31.82 9.42 -12.46
C PRO A 123 32.26 10.19 -13.72
N CYS A 124 32.08 11.50 -13.75
CA CYS A 124 32.57 12.35 -14.84
C CYS A 124 33.09 13.70 -14.32
N PRO A 125 34.20 14.22 -14.87
CA PRO A 125 34.81 15.47 -14.39
C PRO A 125 33.96 16.71 -14.70
N ASN A 126 33.15 16.67 -15.78
CA ASN A 126 32.42 17.83 -16.31
C ASN A 126 30.91 17.69 -16.14
N ALA A 127 30.46 17.20 -14.98
CA ALA A 127 29.05 17.07 -14.69
C ALA A 127 28.35 18.44 -14.66
N LYS A 128 27.20 18.56 -15.31
CA LYS A 128 26.40 19.77 -15.37
C LYS A 128 25.16 19.64 -14.49
N ARG A 129 24.93 20.63 -13.63
CA ARG A 129 23.67 20.73 -12.88
C ARG A 129 22.55 21.17 -13.82
N VAL A 130 21.39 20.54 -13.69
CA VAL A 130 20.18 20.89 -14.44
C VAL A 130 19.10 21.26 -13.43
N VAL A 131 18.41 22.38 -13.67
CA VAL A 131 17.34 22.86 -12.81
C VAL A 131 16.22 21.81 -12.75
N GLY A 132 15.73 21.51 -11.55
CA GLY A 132 14.68 20.51 -11.30
C GLY A 132 15.16 19.08 -11.11
N LEU A 133 16.44 18.79 -11.38
CA LEU A 133 17.05 17.49 -11.12
C LEU A 133 17.92 17.53 -9.87
N CYS A 134 17.84 16.47 -9.05
CA CYS A 134 18.74 16.35 -7.91
C CYS A 134 20.21 16.15 -8.33
N CYS A 135 20.44 15.16 -9.18
CA CYS A 135 21.78 14.77 -9.58
C CYS A 135 22.23 15.52 -10.83
N PRO A 136 23.51 15.94 -10.88
CA PRO A 136 24.05 16.53 -12.10
C PRO A 136 24.15 15.46 -13.20
N VAL A 137 23.99 15.89 -14.45
CA VAL A 137 24.06 15.04 -15.62
C VAL A 137 25.44 15.19 -16.26
N CYS A 138 26.00 14.10 -16.78
CA CYS A 138 27.19 14.20 -17.60
C CYS A 138 26.77 14.66 -19.01
N PRO A 139 27.38 15.73 -19.55
CA PRO A 139 27.13 16.13 -20.92
C PRO A 139 27.49 14.96 -21.84
N GLN A 140 26.60 14.63 -22.77
CA GLN A 140 26.90 13.66 -23.82
C GLN A 140 27.93 14.31 -24.76
N GLY A 141 29.21 14.21 -24.41
CA GLY A 141 30.29 14.95 -25.05
C GLY A 141 31.54 14.08 -25.19
N ASN A 142 31.67 13.43 -26.35
CA ASN A 142 32.90 13.12 -27.08
C ASN A 142 34.10 12.50 -26.34
N PHE A 143 33.93 11.60 -25.37
CA PHE A 143 35.06 10.78 -24.90
C PHE A 143 35.38 9.55 -25.78
N CYS A 144 34.79 9.46 -26.98
CA CYS A 144 35.04 8.38 -27.92
C CYS A 144 35.64 8.82 -29.27
N PHE A 145 36.44 9.88 -29.29
CA PHE A 145 36.98 10.43 -30.55
C PHE A 145 38.51 10.48 -30.66
N SER A 146 39.25 9.81 -29.77
CA SER A 146 40.71 9.74 -29.88
C SER A 146 41.22 8.31 -29.74
N SER A 147 41.85 7.84 -30.82
CA SER A 147 42.47 6.53 -31.06
C SER A 147 41.54 5.39 -31.49
N ILE A 148 41.74 4.97 -32.74
CA ILE A 148 41.15 3.81 -33.45
C ILE A 148 41.22 2.46 -32.68
N PHE A 149 41.91 2.42 -31.53
CA PHE A 149 42.02 1.26 -30.63
C PHE A 149 41.09 1.29 -29.39
N ARG A 150 40.20 2.28 -29.26
CA ARG A 150 39.36 2.48 -28.05
C ARG A 150 37.86 2.16 -28.17
N PHE A 151 37.39 1.67 -29.31
CA PHE A 151 35.97 1.40 -29.55
C PHE A 151 35.34 0.42 -28.55
N ILE A 152 36.08 -0.61 -28.12
CA ILE A 152 35.58 -1.60 -27.14
C ILE A 152 35.46 -0.96 -25.73
N GLN A 153 36.41 -0.10 -25.34
CA GLN A 153 36.39 0.51 -23.99
C GLN A 153 35.26 1.53 -23.81
N CYS A 154 34.86 2.25 -24.87
CA CYS A 154 33.73 3.17 -24.80
C CYS A 154 32.39 2.46 -24.59
N ALA A 155 32.14 1.38 -25.33
CA ALA A 155 30.88 0.65 -25.23
C ALA A 155 30.68 0.08 -23.81
N TYR A 156 31.72 -0.49 -23.20
CA TYR A 156 31.67 -0.97 -21.81
C TYR A 156 31.48 0.15 -20.78
N LYS A 157 32.02 1.36 -21.01
CA LYS A 157 31.80 2.52 -20.12
C LYS A 157 30.41 3.13 -20.28
N CYS A 158 29.85 3.19 -21.48
CA CYS A 158 28.50 3.70 -21.72
C CYS A 158 27.40 2.75 -21.21
N ILE A 159 27.57 1.43 -21.37
CA ILE A 159 26.61 0.44 -20.86
C ILE A 159 26.52 0.49 -19.32
N ASN A 160 27.65 0.77 -18.65
CA ASN A 160 27.65 0.99 -17.21
C ASN A 160 27.06 2.36 -16.83
N PHE A 161 27.25 3.40 -17.65
CA PHE A 161 26.79 4.75 -17.33
C PHE A 161 25.26 4.85 -17.12
N SER A 162 24.47 4.08 -17.87
CA SER A 162 23.01 4.04 -17.68
C SER A 162 22.57 3.33 -16.39
N LYS A 163 23.43 2.52 -15.78
CA LYS A 163 23.15 1.81 -14.51
C LYS A 163 23.66 2.55 -13.27
N TYR A 164 24.52 3.57 -13.42
CA TYR A 164 25.17 4.25 -12.29
C TYR A 164 24.50 5.55 -11.83
N ASN A 165 23.29 5.87 -12.32
CA ASN A 165 22.40 6.84 -11.64
C ASN A 165 21.74 6.23 -10.37
N ASN A 166 22.48 5.38 -9.66
CA ASN A 166 22.05 4.85 -8.38
C ASN A 166 22.34 5.89 -7.29
N ALA A 167 21.38 6.80 -7.12
CA ALA A 167 21.21 7.58 -5.91
C ALA A 167 21.30 6.65 -4.70
N GLN A 168 22.38 6.74 -3.94
CA GLN A 168 22.46 6.04 -2.65
C GLN A 168 21.61 6.81 -1.65
N GLN A 169 20.75 6.08 -0.95
CA GLN A 169 19.86 6.64 0.06
C GLN A 169 20.53 6.54 1.42
N ILE A 170 20.72 7.68 2.09
CA ILE A 170 20.97 7.68 3.53
C ILE A 170 19.60 7.95 4.17
N PRO A 171 18.94 6.94 4.75
CA PRO A 171 17.72 7.17 5.50
C PRO A 171 18.07 8.01 6.72
N GLN A 172 17.55 9.23 6.81
CA GLN A 172 17.49 9.95 8.07
C GLN A 172 16.05 9.88 8.57
N PRO A 173 15.79 9.17 9.69
CA PRO A 173 14.46 9.18 10.27
C PRO A 173 14.23 10.58 10.85
N ILE A 174 13.57 11.44 10.08
CA ILE A 174 12.98 12.66 10.62
C ILE A 174 11.53 12.28 10.90
N MET A 175 11.22 12.05 12.18
CA MET A 175 9.85 11.86 12.66
C MET A 175 9.13 13.20 12.53
N LEU A 176 8.47 13.44 11.40
CA LEU A 176 7.57 14.57 11.24
C LEU A 176 6.25 14.17 11.92
N LYS A 177 5.99 14.76 13.09
CA LYS A 177 4.72 14.65 13.81
C LYS A 177 3.63 15.44 13.10
#